data_AF-A0A9D4VNM9-F1
#
_entry.id   AF-A0A9D4VNM9-F1
#
_cell.length_a   1.000
_cell.length_b   1.000
_cell.length_c   1.000
_cell.angle_alpha   90.00
_cell.angle_beta   90.00
_cell.angle_gamma   90.00
#
_symmetry.space_group_name_H-M   'P 1'
#
loop_
_entity.id
_entity.type
_entity.pdbx_description
1 polymer ?
#
loop_
_entity_poly.entity_id
_entity_poly.type
_entity_poly.pdbx_seq_one_letter_code
_entity_poly.pdbx_strand_id
1 'polypeptide(L)'
;YNYAGEHTFLDVIHSTSKEKSDVRVIIELNFRSQFEMGKASEDYNNLVRKLPEMYVGKVERLRNIIKIMCMVAKRCLKENKMHIGPWRKQKYMQAKWLGPCKRNTSTNSLSMGYSQTISSKQKVKASMLTVDLLDKIPNIHCTAVEVV
;
A
#
# COMPACT_ATOMS: atom_id res chain seq x y z
N TYR A 1 -14.76 -7.94 -4.77
CA TYR A 1 -13.68 -7.53 -5.69
C TYR A 1 -12.72 -6.58 -4.97
N ASN A 2 -11.46 -6.98 -4.77
CA ASN A 2 -10.43 -6.11 -4.20
C ASN A 2 -9.84 -5.24 -5.33
N TYR A 3 -10.28 -3.99 -5.41
CA TYR A 3 -9.85 -3.06 -6.45
C TYR A 3 -8.46 -2.45 -6.20
N ALA A 4 -7.77 -2.77 -5.11
CA ALA A 4 -6.64 -1.97 -4.60
C ALA A 4 -5.23 -2.45 -5.03
N GLY A 5 -5.11 -3.63 -5.66
CA GLY A 5 -3.80 -4.31 -5.72
C GLY A 5 -3.27 -4.67 -4.33
N GLU A 6 -2.05 -5.20 -4.24
CA GLU A 6 -1.37 -5.36 -2.95
C GLU A 6 -0.68 -4.03 -2.61
N HIS A 7 -1.20 -3.34 -1.58
CA HIS A 7 -0.65 -2.09 -1.07
C HIS A 7 -0.61 -2.11 0.45
N THR A 8 0.53 -1.74 1.03
CA THR A 8 0.74 -1.73 2.48
C THR A 8 0.93 -0.29 2.97
N PHE A 9 0.32 0.01 4.11
CA PHE A 9 0.37 1.30 4.80
C PHE A 9 0.01 1.07 6.27
N LEU A 10 0.27 2.04 7.14
CA LEU A 10 -0.20 1.95 8.53
C LEU A 10 -1.55 2.64 8.67
N ASP A 11 -2.49 1.93 9.27
CA ASP A 11 -3.84 2.40 9.59
C ASP A 11 -4.01 2.41 11.11
N VAL A 12 -3.95 3.59 11.70
CA VAL A 12 -3.98 3.78 13.16
C VAL A 12 -5.35 4.29 13.55
N ILE A 13 -6.03 3.55 14.42
CA ILE A 13 -7.31 3.95 15.00
C ILE A 13 -7.07 4.20 16.48
N HIS A 14 -7.31 5.42 16.92
CA HIS A 14 -7.26 5.80 18.33
C HIS A 14 -8.68 6.03 18.83
N SER A 15 -9.10 5.20 19.77
CA SER A 15 -10.37 5.32 20.48
C SER A 15 -10.08 5.75 21.93
N THR A 16 -10.71 6.83 22.38
CA THR A 16 -10.65 7.23 23.79
C THR A 16 -11.97 6.84 24.46
N SER A 17 -11.92 6.31 25.68
CA SER A 17 -13.14 5.92 26.42
C SER A 17 -14.08 7.10 26.71
N LYS A 18 -13.60 8.34 26.54
CA LYS A 18 -14.34 9.58 26.79
C LYS A 18 -14.95 10.20 25.53
N GLU A 19 -14.45 9.88 24.34
CA GLU A 19 -14.97 10.45 23.07
C GLU A 19 -15.84 9.44 22.33
N LYS A 20 -16.94 9.93 21.75
CA LYS A 20 -17.87 9.10 20.96
C LYS A 20 -17.34 8.74 19.56
N SER A 21 -16.18 9.23 19.15
CA SER A 21 -15.67 9.05 17.78
C SER A 21 -14.21 8.63 17.76
N ASP A 22 -13.94 7.51 17.12
CA ASP A 22 -12.58 7.05 16.86
C ASP A 22 -11.85 7.99 15.89
N VAL A 23 -10.60 8.33 16.20
CA VAL A 23 -9.72 9.08 15.30
C VAL A 23 -8.91 8.11 14.45
N ARG A 24 -9.16 8.11 13.13
CA ARG A 24 -8.40 7.30 12.16
C ARG A 24 -7.33 8.12 11.45
N VAL A 25 -6.09 7.67 11.53
CA VAL A 25 -4.90 8.27 10.92
C VAL A 25 -4.27 7.27 9.94
N ILE A 26 -3.91 7.75 8.76
CA ILE A 26 -3.19 6.98 7.74
C ILE A 26 -1.74 7.44 7.70
N ILE A 27 -0.82 6.47 7.64
CA ILE A 27 0.61 6.69 7.45
C ILE A 27 1.05 5.98 6.17
N GLU A 28 1.53 6.77 5.21
CA GLU A 28 2.09 6.29 3.95
C GLU A 28 3.53 6.80 3.83
N LEU A 29 4.51 5.90 3.78
CA LEU A 29 5.92 6.27 3.78
C LEU A 29 6.39 6.79 2.43
N ASN A 30 5.79 6.30 1.35
CA ASN A 30 6.17 6.63 -0.01
C ASN A 30 5.06 7.44 -0.69
N PHE A 31 4.54 8.48 -0.04
CA PHE A 31 3.31 9.15 -0.47
C PHE A 31 3.46 9.91 -1.78
N ARG A 32 4.55 10.68 -1.93
CA ARG A 32 4.78 11.48 -3.14
C ARG A 32 4.83 10.60 -4.40
N SER A 33 5.56 9.49 -4.35
CA SER A 33 5.73 8.59 -5.50
C SER A 33 4.43 7.94 -5.96
N GLN A 34 3.42 7.85 -5.09
CA GLN A 34 2.07 7.40 -5.46
C GLN A 34 1.40 8.30 -6.48
N PHE A 35 1.89 9.53 -6.68
CA PHE A 35 1.34 10.52 -7.61
C PHE A 35 2.27 10.85 -8.78
N GLU A 36 3.51 10.38 -8.81
CA GLU A 36 4.46 10.64 -9.90
C GLU A 36 4.02 9.98 -11.21
N MET A 37 4.22 10.64 -12.35
CA MET A 37 3.86 10.10 -13.67
C MET A 37 5.02 10.32 -14.65
N GLY A 38 5.39 9.28 -15.41
CA GLY A 38 6.52 9.38 -16.36
C GLY A 38 6.30 10.38 -17.50
N LYS A 39 5.05 10.64 -17.90
CA LYS A 39 4.68 11.61 -18.96
C LYS A 39 3.76 12.72 -18.43
N ALA A 40 4.13 13.34 -17.31
CA ALA A 40 3.38 14.46 -16.76
C ALA A 40 3.81 15.81 -17.37
N SER A 41 2.91 16.80 -17.31
CA SER A 41 3.26 18.20 -17.57
C SER A 41 4.08 18.78 -16.42
N GLU A 42 4.82 19.86 -16.69
CA GLU A 42 5.65 20.50 -15.67
C GLU A 42 4.81 21.07 -14.51
N ASP A 43 3.63 21.61 -14.80
CA ASP A 43 2.69 22.06 -13.78
C ASP A 43 2.24 20.93 -12.85
N TYR A 44 1.99 19.74 -13.41
CA TYR A 44 1.66 18.57 -12.60
C TYR A 44 2.86 18.14 -11.74
N ASN A 45 4.06 18.11 -12.32
CA ASN A 45 5.29 17.78 -11.58
C ASN A 45 5.53 18.76 -10.43
N ASN A 46 5.33 20.06 -10.65
CA ASN A 46 5.43 21.09 -9.62
C ASN A 46 4.44 20.86 -8.47
N LEU A 47 3.23 20.40 -8.78
CA LEU A 47 2.25 20.05 -7.74
C LEU A 47 2.68 18.80 -6.96
N VAL A 48 3.16 17.75 -7.64
CA VAL A 48 3.67 16.53 -7.00
C VAL A 48 4.84 16.85 -6.06
N ARG A 49 5.78 17.70 -6.47
CA ARG A 49 6.93 18.13 -5.65
C ARG A 49 6.52 18.82 -4.34
N LYS A 50 5.34 19.46 -4.30
CA LYS A 50 4.78 20.08 -3.08
C LYS A 50 4.15 19.08 -2.11
N LEU A 51 3.88 17.84 -2.53
CA LEU A 51 3.42 16.80 -1.63
C LEU A 51 4.54 16.41 -0.65
N PRO A 52 4.21 16.04 0.59
CA PRO A 52 5.20 15.50 1.51
C PRO A 52 5.66 14.13 1.00
N GLU A 53 6.91 13.78 1.31
CA GLU A 53 7.49 12.47 0.95
C GLU A 53 6.73 11.34 1.66
N MET A 54 6.50 11.49 2.96
CA MET A 54 5.61 10.65 3.76
C MET A 54 4.34 11.41 4.16
N TYR A 55 3.20 10.73 4.15
CA TYR A 55 1.95 11.27 4.65
C TYR A 55 1.64 10.72 6.04
N VAL A 56 1.32 11.61 6.97
CA VAL A 56 0.75 11.30 8.29
C VAL A 56 -0.44 12.21 8.48
N GLY A 57 -1.64 11.66 8.55
CA GLY A 57 -2.82 12.50 8.79
C GLY A 57 -4.15 11.78 8.73
N LYS A 58 -5.20 12.54 9.07
CA LYS A 58 -6.57 12.05 9.10
C LYS A 58 -7.08 11.66 7.71
N VAL A 59 -8.08 10.78 7.68
CA VAL A 59 -8.70 10.27 6.45
C VAL A 59 -9.29 11.39 5.58
N GLU A 60 -9.86 12.43 6.19
CA GLU A 60 -10.50 13.54 5.48
C GLU A 60 -9.49 14.34 4.65
N ARG A 61 -8.33 14.63 5.24
CA ARG A 61 -7.23 15.33 4.55
C ARG A 61 -6.69 14.48 3.40
N LEU A 62 -6.50 13.18 3.62
CA LEU A 62 -6.03 12.25 2.59
C LEU A 62 -7.00 12.21 1.41
N ARG A 63 -8.31 12.09 1.68
CA ARG A 63 -9.36 12.08 0.67
C ARG A 63 -9.32 13.34 -0.20
N ASN A 64 -9.09 14.50 0.42
CA ASN A 64 -8.99 15.78 -0.29
C ASN A 64 -7.75 15.83 -1.18
N ILE A 65 -6.59 15.40 -0.69
CA ILE A 65 -5.36 15.35 -1.50
C ILE A 65 -5.55 14.42 -2.69
N ILE A 66 -6.09 13.21 -2.48
CA ILE A 66 -6.38 12.25 -3.57
C ILE A 66 -7.30 12.88 -4.62
N LYS A 67 -8.38 13.54 -4.19
CA LYS A 67 -9.31 14.21 -5.10
C LYS A 67 -8.61 15.25 -5.96
N ILE A 68 -7.84 16.15 -5.35
CA ILE A 68 -7.12 17.22 -6.06
C ILE A 68 -6.13 16.61 -7.05
N MET A 69 -5.25 15.71 -6.59
CA MET A 69 -4.20 15.13 -7.43
C MET A 69 -4.79 14.34 -8.60
N CYS A 70 -5.82 13.51 -8.39
CA CYS A 70 -6.47 12.78 -9.47
C CYS A 70 -7.15 13.70 -10.49
N MET A 71 -7.69 14.83 -10.04
CA MET A 71 -8.35 15.81 -10.92
C MET A 71 -7.33 16.53 -11.80
N VAL A 72 -6.19 16.94 -11.24
CA VAL A 72 -5.09 17.55 -12.01
C VAL A 72 -4.42 16.53 -12.92
N ALA A 73 -4.21 15.29 -12.46
CA ALA A 73 -3.70 14.19 -13.29
C ALA A 73 -4.61 13.97 -14.51
N LYS A 74 -5.93 13.87 -14.29
CA LYS A 74 -6.90 13.69 -15.39
C LYS A 74 -6.79 14.81 -16.44
N ARG A 75 -6.60 16.06 -16.01
CA ARG A 75 -6.38 17.20 -16.91
C ARG A 75 -5.09 17.04 -17.70
N CYS A 76 -3.97 16.82 -17.01
CA CYS A 76 -2.65 16.65 -17.63
C CYS A 76 -2.64 15.51 -18.67
N LEU A 77 -3.20 14.34 -18.35
CA LEU A 77 -3.26 13.24 -19.32
C LEU A 77 -4.16 13.57 -20.51
N LYS A 78 -5.28 14.27 -20.31
CA LYS A 78 -6.18 14.68 -21.39
C LYS A 78 -5.48 15.63 -22.37
N GLU A 79 -4.76 16.62 -21.85
CA GLU A 79 -3.98 17.58 -22.65
C GLU A 79 -2.86 16.88 -23.43
N ASN A 80 -2.20 15.89 -22.80
CA ASN A 80 -1.18 15.07 -23.43
C ASN A 80 -1.73 13.94 -24.33
N LYS A 81 -3.05 13.91 -24.59
CA LYS A 81 -3.73 12.87 -25.40
C LYS A 81 -3.45 11.43 -24.93
N MET A 82 -3.34 11.23 -23.61
CA MET A 82 -3.10 9.93 -22.97
C MET A 82 -4.32 9.44 -22.19
N HIS A 83 -4.51 8.12 -22.15
CA HIS A 83 -5.55 7.50 -21.33
C HIS A 83 -5.14 7.41 -19.85
N ILE A 84 -6.12 7.61 -18.95
CA ILE A 84 -5.91 7.45 -17.52
C ILE A 84 -5.98 5.98 -17.10
N GLY A 85 -4.84 5.47 -16.61
CA GLY A 85 -4.76 4.13 -16.03
C GLY A 85 -5.73 3.95 -14.86
N PRO A 86 -6.31 2.75 -14.64
CA PRO A 86 -7.23 2.50 -13.54
C PRO A 86 -6.68 2.94 -12.18
N TRP A 87 -5.38 2.73 -11.93
CA TRP A 87 -4.71 3.07 -10.67
C TRP A 87 -4.61 4.58 -10.40
N ARG A 88 -4.78 5.42 -11.43
CA ARG A 88 -4.78 6.89 -11.31
C ARG A 88 -6.18 7.46 -11.11
N LYS A 89 -7.22 6.64 -11.27
CA LYS A 89 -8.60 7.08 -11.05
C LYS A 89 -8.84 7.31 -9.55
N GLN A 90 -9.57 8.38 -9.24
CA GLN A 90 -9.87 8.76 -7.86
C GLN A 90 -10.48 7.60 -7.04
N LYS A 91 -11.40 6.83 -7.63
CA LYS A 91 -12.03 5.69 -6.93
C LYS A 91 -11.00 4.62 -6.51
N TYR A 92 -10.06 4.30 -7.40
CA TYR A 92 -8.99 3.36 -7.10
C TYR A 92 -8.09 3.90 -6.00
N MET A 93 -7.62 5.14 -6.16
CA MET A 93 -6.75 5.78 -5.18
C MET A 93 -7.43 5.89 -3.82
N GLN A 94 -8.71 6.21 -3.74
CA GLN A 94 -9.43 6.17 -2.46
C GLN A 94 -9.51 4.76 -1.89
N ALA A 95 -9.85 3.74 -2.70
CA ALA A 95 -9.90 2.36 -2.22
C ALA A 95 -8.54 1.84 -1.74
N LYS A 96 -7.44 2.33 -2.32
CA LYS A 96 -6.07 1.97 -1.96
C LYS A 96 -5.73 2.19 -0.48
N TRP A 97 -6.21 3.27 0.13
CA TRP A 97 -6.00 3.56 1.56
C TRP A 97 -7.27 3.46 2.41
N LEU A 98 -8.43 3.76 1.84
CA LEU A 98 -9.70 3.91 2.57
C LEU A 98 -10.61 2.69 2.44
N GLY A 99 -10.27 1.76 1.54
CA GLY A 99 -11.01 0.51 1.38
C GLY A 99 -10.84 -0.42 2.59
N PRO A 100 -11.61 -1.53 2.64
CA PRO A 100 -11.42 -2.55 3.64
C PRO A 100 -9.97 -3.08 3.61
N CYS A 101 -9.26 -2.96 4.72
CA CYS A 101 -7.89 -3.44 4.90
C CYS A 101 -7.86 -4.48 6.03
N LYS A 102 -6.98 -5.48 5.92
CA LYS A 102 -6.71 -6.41 7.03
C LYS A 102 -5.95 -5.64 8.11
N ARG A 103 -6.62 -5.31 9.21
CA ARG A 103 -6.02 -4.63 10.36
C ARG A 103 -5.39 -5.66 11.30
N ASN A 104 -4.10 -5.50 11.60
CA ASN A 104 -3.45 -6.21 12.70
C ASN A 104 -3.90 -5.53 14.01
N THR A 105 -5.09 -5.87 14.50
CA THR A 105 -5.67 -5.32 15.75
C THR A 105 -5.17 -6.06 16.99
N SER A 106 -4.01 -6.73 16.92
CA SER A 106 -3.39 -7.37 18.07
C SER A 106 -2.83 -6.30 19.02
N THR A 107 -3.71 -5.61 19.73
CA THR A 107 -3.44 -5.01 21.02
C THR A 107 -3.36 -6.13 22.06
N ASN A 108 -2.36 -7.02 21.93
CA ASN A 108 -1.79 -7.57 23.15
C ASN A 108 -1.01 -6.41 23.74
N SER A 109 -1.37 -6.00 24.95
CA SER A 109 -0.58 -5.06 25.75
C SER A 109 0.89 -5.39 25.55
N LEU A 110 1.71 -4.42 25.14
CA LEU A 110 3.16 -4.56 25.07
C LEU A 110 3.67 -4.77 26.50
N SER A 111 3.52 -6.00 27.00
CA SER A 111 4.38 -6.53 28.04
C SER A 111 5.74 -6.67 27.38
N MET A 112 6.69 -5.90 27.88
CA MET A 112 8.09 -5.94 27.49
C MET A 112 8.63 -7.33 27.84
N GLY A 113 8.48 -8.26 26.90
CA GLY A 113 8.93 -9.64 27.00
C GLY A 113 9.25 -10.13 25.60
N TYR A 114 10.51 -10.02 25.23
CA TYR A 114 11.02 -10.67 24.03
C TYR A 114 10.75 -12.18 24.09
N SER A 115 10.41 -12.74 22.94
CA SER A 115 10.13 -14.17 22.64
C SER A 115 8.69 -14.64 22.85
N GLN A 116 7.96 -14.83 21.74
CA GLN A 116 7.75 -16.17 21.18
C GLN A 116 6.90 -16.18 19.89
N THR A 117 7.44 -16.94 18.92
CA THR A 117 6.75 -17.75 17.90
C THR A 117 5.82 -17.05 16.90
N ILE A 118 6.41 -16.73 15.75
CA ILE A 118 5.72 -16.55 14.47
C ILE A 118 5.04 -17.89 14.12
N SER A 119 3.72 -17.98 14.28
CA SER A 119 2.91 -19.09 13.75
C SER A 119 1.66 -18.59 13.04
N SER A 120 1.80 -17.63 12.13
CA SER A 120 0.78 -17.46 11.11
C SER A 120 0.94 -18.57 10.08
N LYS A 121 0.00 -19.51 10.01
CA LYS A 121 -0.17 -20.40 8.84
C LYS A 121 -0.43 -19.52 7.61
N GLN A 122 0.64 -19.06 6.97
CA GLN A 122 0.58 -18.52 5.63
C GLN A 122 0.17 -19.67 4.72
N LYS A 123 -1.08 -19.66 4.25
CA LYS A 123 -1.42 -20.40 3.02
C LYS A 123 -0.63 -19.73 1.91
N VAL A 124 0.53 -20.30 1.58
CA VAL A 124 1.27 -19.98 0.36
C VAL A 124 0.30 -20.23 -0.79
N LYS A 125 -0.24 -19.15 -1.35
CA LYS A 125 -0.91 -19.24 -2.64
C LYS A 125 0.22 -19.39 -3.65
N ALA A 126 0.45 -20.63 -4.08
CA ALA A 126 1.35 -20.89 -5.19
C ALA A 126 0.94 -19.97 -6.36
N SER A 127 1.95 -19.31 -6.93
CA SER A 127 1.77 -18.56 -8.17
C SER A 127 1.16 -19.49 -9.21
N MET A 128 0.16 -19.02 -9.96
CA MET A 128 -0.37 -19.78 -11.10
C MET A 128 0.68 -20.00 -12.22
N LEU A 129 1.87 -19.40 -12.08
CA LEU A 129 2.99 -19.58 -12.98
C LEU A 129 3.91 -20.76 -12.59
N THR A 130 3.63 -21.48 -11.50
CA THR A 130 4.47 -22.60 -11.04
C THR A 130 3.83 -23.98 -11.18
N VAL A 131 2.70 -24.11 -11.86
CA VAL A 131 2.01 -25.42 -12.01
C VAL A 131 2.80 -26.41 -12.88
N ASP A 132 3.69 -25.94 -13.76
CA ASP A 132 4.38 -26.79 -14.75
C ASP A 132 5.86 -27.11 -14.45
N LEU A 133 6.40 -26.77 -13.27
CA LEU A 133 7.82 -27.01 -12.96
C LEU A 133 8.10 -28.07 -11.89
N LEU A 134 7.06 -28.62 -11.25
CA LEU A 134 7.24 -29.61 -10.19
C LEU A 134 7.39 -31.06 -10.69
N ASP A 135 7.02 -31.34 -11.94
CA ASP A 135 7.09 -32.71 -12.50
C ASP A 135 8.48 -33.08 -13.04
N LYS A 136 9.48 -32.19 -12.98
CA LYS A 136 10.84 -32.43 -13.49
C LYS A 136 11.98 -31.84 -12.65
N ILE A 137 12.04 -32.15 -11.36
CA ILE A 137 13.29 -31.97 -10.60
C ILE A 137 13.63 -33.29 -9.90
N PRO A 138 14.65 -34.05 -10.35
CA PRO A 138 15.17 -35.16 -9.55
C PRO A 138 15.79 -34.59 -8.26
N ASN A 139 15.56 -35.28 -7.13
CA ASN A 139 16.11 -34.99 -5.80
C ASN A 139 17.58 -34.53 -5.86
N ILE A 140 17.84 -33.23 -5.74
CA ILE A 140 19.17 -32.71 -5.51
C ILE A 140 19.36 -32.59 -4.00
N HIS A 141 19.99 -33.61 -3.40
CA HIS A 141 20.57 -33.47 -2.06
C HIS A 141 21.88 -32.70 -2.20
N CYS A 142 21.87 -31.41 -1.87
CA CYS A 142 23.11 -30.63 -1.71
C CYS A 142 23.73 -30.96 -0.34
N THR A 143 24.78 -31.77 -0.33
CA THR A 143 25.63 -31.94 0.85
C THR A 143 26.57 -30.74 0.95
N ALA A 144 26.45 -29.94 2.02
CA ALA A 144 27.37 -28.85 2.31
C ALA A 144 28.72 -29.42 2.79
N VAL A 145 29.82 -28.93 2.21
CA VAL A 145 31.19 -29.25 2.63
C VAL A 145 31.74 -28.06 3.41
N GLU A 146 32.32 -28.32 4.59
CA GLU A 146 33.00 -27.31 5.40
C GLU A 146 34.30 -26.86 4.74
N VAL A 147 34.56 -25.56 4.80
CA VAL A 147 35.81 -24.93 4.35
C VAL A 147 36.68 -24.70 5.59
N VAL A 148 37.94 -25.17 5.49
CA VAL A 148 38.99 -25.17 6.52
C VAL A 148 39.30 -23.79 7.08
#